data_AF-A0A7Y2FGA1-F1
#
_entry.id   AF-A0A7Y2FGA1-F1
#
_cell.length_a   1.000
_cell.length_b   1.000
_cell.length_c   1.000
_cell.angle_alpha   90.00
_cell.angle_beta   90.00
_cell.angle_gamma   90.00
#
_symmetry.space_group_name_H-M   'P 1'
#
loop_
_entity.id
_entity.type
_entity.pdbx_description
1 polymer ?
#
loop_
_entity_poly.entity_id
_entity_poly.type
_entity_poly.pdbx_seq_one_letter_code
_entity_poly.pdbx_strand_id
1 'polypeptide(L)'
;MAQSPPIIVAGMHRSGTTLVAKLLRSGGVAMGPSSRQGDHQEDVGFVEFHRMLLKNCVPADKPGWLDWGWTEDEAFDVTRADPFKNQAFARAHTRTPGGHWGWKDPRTTLFLDFWKEIIPGSRFLLVYRFPWEVADSMQRLGSSVFLRNAGYAHRIWRFYNERIVAFARANPDRCLLVSANAMMHRSDGFRELMHERFDVDIRQRAFARIYDRERFVSTDARIDPLVTLLAAASPASIQLLKELDDRADLSSAPFWNAGEPPALQLLRRPERTGSVSTSVIIPCFNHGELLLEAVASVERSVPAETTELIIVNDGSTEPRTLAVMAALKSLGYHVIDKENGGVAGARNVGIEAAAGRYILPLDADNRLLPGYVQQGTAVLDRTPATGVVYSSRRVFGGRNHLVFPPSPRFPHMCYCNRVDACALFRREVWNDCNGYDTNLDALEDWEFWIHAMIKGWKFHHLPDVLFEYRVRPGSMLRGAMHDDPSSERDRYIYTKHAAALRPWLGPGPGGHDPPHARLVRRLRRAWILRTYRRRGIRP
;
A
#
# COMPACT_ATOMS: atom_id res chain seq x y z
N MET A 1 37.56 -34.70 2.24
CA MET A 1 36.18 -34.95 1.76
C MET A 1 35.79 -33.77 0.88
N ALA A 2 35.27 -34.00 -0.33
CA ALA A 2 34.77 -32.91 -1.16
C ALA A 2 33.64 -32.19 -0.42
N GLN A 3 33.71 -30.87 -0.32
CA GLN A 3 32.71 -30.06 0.36
C GLN A 3 31.38 -30.18 -0.39
N SER A 4 30.27 -30.40 0.34
CA SER A 4 28.94 -30.41 -0.30
C SER A 4 28.68 -29.06 -0.96
N PRO A 5 28.10 -29.03 -2.17
CA PRO A 5 27.80 -27.77 -2.84
C PRO A 5 26.78 -26.95 -2.04
N PRO A 6 26.92 -25.61 -2.00
CA PRO A 6 25.97 -24.78 -1.27
C PRO A 6 24.60 -24.74 -1.95
N ILE A 7 23.56 -24.64 -1.13
CA ILE A 7 22.19 -24.29 -1.52
C ILE A 7 22.02 -22.78 -1.35
N ILE A 8 22.02 -22.05 -2.46
CA ILE A 8 21.93 -20.59 -2.50
C ILE A 8 20.47 -20.19 -2.64
N VAL A 9 19.89 -19.56 -1.61
CA VAL A 9 18.51 -19.06 -1.66
C VAL A 9 18.51 -17.62 -2.19
N ALA A 10 17.95 -17.45 -3.39
CA ALA A 10 17.82 -16.16 -4.06
C ALA A 10 16.36 -15.84 -4.38
N GLY A 11 16.08 -14.57 -4.58
CA GLY A 11 14.73 -14.01 -4.64
C GLY A 11 14.76 -12.57 -4.16
N MET A 12 13.87 -11.72 -4.65
CA MET A 12 13.84 -10.33 -4.19
C MET A 12 13.52 -10.20 -2.69
N HIS A 13 13.75 -9.01 -2.15
CA HIS A 13 13.28 -8.70 -0.80
C HIS A 13 11.76 -8.93 -0.70
N ARG A 14 11.31 -9.56 0.40
CA ARG A 14 9.89 -9.87 0.66
C ARG A 14 9.24 -10.93 -0.26
N SER A 15 9.99 -11.61 -1.13
CA SER A 15 9.44 -12.70 -1.96
C SER A 15 9.21 -14.02 -1.22
N GLY A 16 9.58 -14.14 0.06
CA GLY A 16 9.46 -15.39 0.82
C GLY A 16 10.78 -16.15 1.01
N THR A 17 11.91 -15.59 0.56
CA THR A 17 13.26 -16.16 0.81
C THR A 17 13.55 -16.45 2.29
N THR A 18 13.05 -15.62 3.22
CA THR A 18 13.15 -15.89 4.67
C THR A 18 12.36 -17.12 5.10
N LEU A 19 11.16 -17.34 4.57
CA LEU A 19 10.35 -18.54 4.85
C LEU A 19 11.11 -19.79 4.40
N VAL A 20 11.62 -19.76 3.17
CA VAL A 20 12.43 -20.85 2.59
C VAL A 20 13.67 -21.13 3.44
N ALA A 21 14.43 -20.10 3.83
CA ALA A 21 15.62 -20.28 4.67
C ALA A 21 15.30 -20.93 6.03
N LYS A 22 14.17 -20.59 6.66
CA LYS A 22 13.72 -21.25 7.90
C LYS A 22 13.36 -22.72 7.68
N LEU A 23 12.71 -23.04 6.57
CA LEU A 23 12.37 -24.42 6.20
C LEU A 23 13.63 -25.25 5.95
N LEU A 24 14.61 -24.73 5.22
CA LEU A 24 15.91 -25.38 5.01
C LEU A 24 16.65 -25.64 6.33
N ARG A 25 16.71 -24.65 7.24
CA ARG A 25 17.29 -24.85 8.58
C ARG A 25 16.58 -25.96 9.34
N SER A 26 15.26 -26.09 9.20
CA SER A 26 14.50 -27.16 9.85
C SER A 26 14.79 -28.56 9.28
N GLY A 27 15.27 -28.63 8.04
CA GLY A 27 15.78 -29.83 7.38
C GLY A 27 17.29 -30.04 7.55
N GLY A 28 17.95 -29.30 8.44
CA GLY A 28 19.36 -29.50 8.77
C GLY A 28 20.37 -28.72 7.93
N VAL A 29 19.93 -27.83 7.03
CA VAL A 29 20.84 -27.01 6.22
C VAL A 29 21.46 -25.88 7.05
N ALA A 30 22.79 -25.82 7.09
CA ALA A 30 23.53 -24.76 7.76
C ALA A 30 23.49 -23.44 6.94
N MET A 31 22.52 -22.57 7.25
CA MET A 31 22.29 -21.28 6.58
C MET A 31 23.02 -20.09 7.25
N GLY A 32 24.10 -20.36 7.98
CA GLY A 32 24.98 -19.36 8.61
C GLY A 32 24.43 -18.59 9.83
N PRO A 33 25.27 -17.74 10.45
CA PRO A 33 24.86 -16.92 11.59
C PRO A 33 23.89 -15.83 11.13
N SER A 34 22.69 -15.82 11.72
CA SER A 34 21.71 -14.73 11.53
C SER A 34 21.99 -13.60 12.52
N SER A 35 21.77 -12.35 12.10
CA SER A 35 21.84 -11.21 13.03
C SER A 35 20.86 -11.40 14.19
N ARG A 36 21.24 -10.98 15.41
CA ARG A 36 20.32 -10.95 16.57
C ARG A 36 19.20 -9.91 16.40
N GLN A 37 19.36 -8.97 15.48
CA GLN A 37 18.41 -7.91 15.18
C GLN A 37 17.57 -8.27 13.95
N GLY A 38 16.50 -9.04 14.16
CA GLY A 38 15.45 -9.29 13.18
C GLY A 38 15.34 -10.73 12.69
N ASP A 39 14.09 -11.17 12.48
CA ASP A 39 13.68 -12.50 12.05
C ASP A 39 14.00 -12.84 10.57
N HIS A 40 14.92 -12.11 9.93
CA HIS A 40 15.13 -12.14 8.48
C HIS A 40 16.00 -13.29 7.96
N GLN A 41 16.67 -14.03 8.87
CA GLN A 41 17.49 -15.22 8.61
C GLN A 41 18.61 -15.02 7.56
N GLU A 42 19.08 -13.78 7.39
CA GLU A 42 20.14 -13.47 6.44
C GLU A 42 21.51 -13.81 7.03
N ASP A 43 22.41 -14.33 6.19
CA ASP A 43 23.78 -14.59 6.59
C ASP A 43 24.56 -13.26 6.61
N VAL A 44 24.93 -12.80 7.81
CA VAL A 44 25.54 -11.47 8.01
C VAL A 44 26.79 -11.28 7.14
N GLY A 45 27.62 -12.33 7.00
CA GLY A 45 28.86 -12.25 6.23
C GLY A 45 28.60 -12.06 4.73
N PHE A 46 27.56 -12.70 4.19
CA PHE A 46 27.16 -12.50 2.80
C PHE A 46 26.44 -11.17 2.60
N VAL A 47 25.59 -10.74 3.54
CA VAL A 47 24.91 -9.43 3.46
C VAL A 47 25.90 -8.27 3.38
N GLU A 48 26.89 -8.26 4.28
CA GLU A 48 27.94 -7.23 4.28
C GLU A 48 28.75 -7.25 2.99
N PHE A 49 29.06 -8.45 2.50
CA PHE A 49 29.79 -8.63 1.25
C PHE A 49 28.97 -8.13 0.04
N HIS A 50 27.70 -8.52 -0.11
CA HIS A 50 26.87 -8.04 -1.21
C HIS A 50 26.60 -6.53 -1.13
N ARG A 51 26.47 -5.95 0.07
CA ARG A 51 26.41 -4.48 0.23
C ARG A 51 27.67 -3.80 -0.29
N MET A 52 28.83 -4.38 -0.01
CA MET A 52 30.11 -3.89 -0.54
C MET A 52 30.16 -4.03 -2.07
N LEU A 53 29.76 -5.17 -2.63
CA LEU A 53 29.71 -5.36 -4.08
C LEU A 53 28.75 -4.37 -4.75
N LEU A 54 27.55 -4.17 -4.18
CA LEU A 54 26.56 -3.24 -4.71
C LEU A 54 27.09 -1.81 -4.79
N LYS A 55 27.82 -1.33 -3.77
CA LYS A 55 28.48 -0.01 -3.82
C LYS A 55 29.47 0.15 -4.98
N ASN A 56 30.03 -0.96 -5.47
CA ASN A 56 30.96 -0.95 -6.60
C ASN A 56 30.24 -1.18 -7.95
N CYS A 57 29.16 -1.96 -7.96
CA CYS A 57 28.40 -2.31 -9.17
C CYS A 57 27.37 -1.25 -9.57
N VAL A 58 27.03 -0.35 -8.65
CA VAL A 58 26.10 0.75 -8.87
C VAL A 58 26.88 2.07 -8.89
N PRO A 59 26.70 2.93 -9.92
CA PRO A 59 27.36 4.23 -9.95
C PRO A 59 26.92 5.13 -8.78
N ALA A 60 27.85 5.87 -8.18
CA ALA A 60 27.64 6.59 -6.93
C ALA A 60 26.67 7.79 -7.06
N ASP A 61 26.47 8.29 -8.27
CA ASP A 61 25.58 9.40 -8.62
C ASP A 61 24.12 8.95 -8.83
N LYS A 62 23.84 7.64 -8.82
CA LYS A 62 22.51 7.12 -9.13
C LYS A 62 21.59 7.14 -7.91
N PRO A 63 20.43 7.84 -7.99
CA PRO A 63 19.44 7.82 -6.92
C PRO A 63 18.76 6.46 -6.82
N GLY A 64 18.22 6.13 -5.64
CA GLY A 64 17.46 4.91 -5.40
C GLY A 64 17.65 4.37 -3.98
N TRP A 65 17.52 3.05 -3.83
CA TRP A 65 17.73 2.36 -2.57
C TRP A 65 18.78 1.27 -2.72
N LEU A 66 20.04 1.67 -2.58
CA LEU A 66 21.21 0.81 -2.79
C LEU A 66 21.19 -0.45 -1.90
N ASP A 67 20.71 -0.37 -0.66
CA ASP A 67 20.63 -1.55 0.21
C ASP A 67 19.63 -2.60 -0.30
N TRP A 68 18.70 -2.23 -1.17
CA TRP A 68 17.80 -3.14 -1.88
C TRP A 68 18.31 -3.48 -3.29
N GLY A 69 19.54 -3.09 -3.61
CA GLY A 69 20.15 -3.29 -4.93
C GLY A 69 19.40 -2.60 -6.07
N TRP A 70 18.76 -1.46 -5.78
CA TRP A 70 17.88 -0.76 -6.71
C TRP A 70 18.28 0.70 -6.93
N THR A 71 18.22 1.14 -8.18
CA THR A 71 18.37 2.54 -8.61
C THR A 71 17.21 2.97 -9.50
N GLU A 72 16.96 4.27 -9.59
CA GLU A 72 15.88 4.83 -10.42
C GLU A 72 16.03 4.53 -11.90
N ASP A 73 17.25 4.44 -12.40
CA ASP A 73 17.53 4.08 -13.80
C ASP A 73 17.80 2.58 -13.96
N GLU A 74 17.65 1.80 -12.88
CA GLU A 74 17.92 0.35 -12.86
C GLU A 74 19.39 0.02 -13.23
N ALA A 75 20.28 1.00 -13.05
CA ALA A 75 21.71 0.93 -13.31
C ALA A 75 22.38 -0.08 -12.37
N PHE A 76 22.93 -1.14 -12.96
CA PHE A 76 23.68 -2.18 -12.28
C PHE A 76 24.61 -2.90 -13.27
N ASP A 77 25.91 -2.93 -12.97
CA ASP A 77 26.93 -3.62 -13.74
C ASP A 77 27.67 -4.64 -12.87
N VAL A 78 27.37 -5.93 -13.09
CA VAL A 78 27.94 -7.04 -12.32
C VAL A 78 29.42 -7.28 -12.61
N THR A 79 29.94 -6.84 -13.77
CA THR A 79 31.35 -7.05 -14.13
C THR A 79 32.29 -6.33 -13.17
N ARG A 80 31.82 -5.24 -12.54
CA ARG A 80 32.55 -4.52 -11.49
C ARG A 80 32.72 -5.33 -10.20
N ALA A 81 32.10 -6.49 -10.08
CA ALA A 81 32.34 -7.44 -8.99
C ALA A 81 33.57 -8.34 -9.23
N ASP A 82 34.09 -8.42 -10.46
CA ASP A 82 35.20 -9.33 -10.82
C ASP A 82 36.44 -9.21 -9.92
N PRO A 83 36.90 -8.01 -9.51
CA PRO A 83 38.05 -7.87 -8.61
C PRO A 83 37.86 -8.54 -7.24
N PHE A 84 36.63 -8.88 -6.87
CA PHE A 84 36.28 -9.47 -5.57
C PHE A 84 36.09 -10.99 -5.62
N LYS A 85 36.33 -11.66 -6.76
CA LYS A 85 36.19 -13.11 -6.92
C LYS A 85 36.99 -13.92 -5.88
N ASN A 86 38.25 -13.54 -5.63
CA ASN A 86 39.08 -14.21 -4.63
C ASN A 86 38.52 -14.07 -3.19
N GLN A 87 37.99 -12.90 -2.85
CA GLN A 87 37.35 -12.69 -1.54
C GLN A 87 36.06 -13.50 -1.41
N ALA A 88 35.27 -13.58 -2.47
CA ALA A 88 34.05 -14.38 -2.51
C ALA A 88 34.34 -15.87 -2.35
N PHE A 89 35.34 -16.38 -3.09
CA PHE A 89 35.83 -17.75 -2.97
C PHE A 89 36.24 -18.06 -1.53
N ALA A 90 37.12 -17.24 -0.91
CA ALA A 90 37.57 -17.45 0.45
C ALA A 90 36.42 -17.47 1.48
N ARG A 91 35.40 -16.62 1.31
CA ARG A 91 34.22 -16.60 2.18
C ARG A 91 33.38 -17.87 2.07
N ALA A 92 33.22 -18.40 0.87
CA ALA A 92 32.49 -19.65 0.66
C ALA A 92 33.28 -20.86 1.19
N HIS A 93 34.59 -20.89 0.98
CA HIS A 93 35.46 -22.03 1.33
C HIS A 93 35.76 -22.13 2.82
N THR A 94 35.69 -21.03 3.58
CA THR A 94 35.82 -21.08 5.05
C THR A 94 34.60 -21.68 5.76
N ARG A 95 33.51 -21.95 5.05
CA ARG A 95 32.37 -22.68 5.60
C ARG A 95 32.71 -24.17 5.64
N THR A 96 32.92 -24.75 6.81
CA THR A 96 33.20 -26.18 7.00
C THR A 96 32.05 -26.94 7.71
N PRO A 97 30.88 -27.08 7.07
CA PRO A 97 29.81 -27.90 7.63
C PRO A 97 30.05 -29.38 7.32
N GLY A 98 29.83 -30.25 8.32
CA GLY A 98 29.76 -31.70 8.13
C GLY A 98 28.45 -32.17 7.48
N GLY A 99 27.86 -31.38 6.56
CA GLY A 99 26.55 -31.62 5.94
C GLY A 99 26.12 -30.51 4.97
N HIS A 100 24.81 -30.44 4.65
CA HIS A 100 24.26 -29.40 3.77
C HIS A 100 24.46 -28.00 4.33
N TRP A 101 24.77 -27.05 3.45
CA TRP A 101 24.93 -25.66 3.81
C TRP A 101 24.52 -24.72 2.70
N GLY A 102 24.42 -23.45 3.05
CA GLY A 102 24.01 -22.43 2.11
C GLY A 102 23.95 -21.06 2.76
N TRP A 103 23.39 -20.11 2.03
CA TRP A 103 23.05 -18.79 2.56
C TRP A 103 21.79 -18.26 1.91
N LYS A 104 21.20 -17.26 2.56
CA LYS A 104 20.11 -16.47 2.04
C LYS A 104 20.50 -15.00 2.14
N ASP A 105 20.42 -14.30 1.02
CA ASP A 105 20.39 -12.85 0.95
C ASP A 105 19.63 -12.47 -0.32
N PRO A 106 18.57 -11.64 -0.24
CA PRO A 106 17.86 -11.22 -1.44
C PRO A 106 18.75 -10.62 -2.53
N ARG A 107 19.81 -9.92 -2.13
CA ARG A 107 20.77 -9.27 -3.03
C ARG A 107 21.58 -10.28 -3.84
N THR A 108 21.69 -11.54 -3.40
CA THR A 108 22.34 -12.61 -4.17
C THR A 108 21.73 -12.79 -5.55
N THR A 109 20.45 -12.46 -5.72
CA THR A 109 19.76 -12.47 -7.02
C THR A 109 20.45 -11.61 -8.07
N LEU A 110 21.14 -10.53 -7.65
CA LEU A 110 21.87 -9.63 -8.55
C LEU A 110 23.25 -10.17 -8.95
N PHE A 111 23.72 -11.22 -8.26
CA PHE A 111 25.06 -11.80 -8.41
C PHE A 111 25.01 -13.30 -8.75
N LEU A 112 23.93 -13.78 -9.36
CA LEU A 112 23.74 -15.22 -9.62
C LEU A 112 24.85 -15.80 -10.51
N ASP A 113 25.15 -15.17 -11.65
CA ASP A 113 26.23 -15.63 -12.53
C ASP A 113 27.61 -15.52 -11.90
N PHE A 114 27.85 -14.46 -11.12
CA PHE A 114 29.08 -14.29 -10.33
C PHE A 114 29.30 -15.47 -9.37
N TRP A 115 28.28 -15.86 -8.60
CA TRP A 115 28.39 -16.99 -7.68
C TRP A 115 28.46 -18.35 -8.38
N LYS A 116 27.77 -18.51 -9.51
CA LYS A 116 27.85 -19.72 -10.34
C LYS A 116 29.28 -19.96 -10.82
N GLU A 117 29.98 -18.90 -11.24
CA GLU A 117 31.38 -18.97 -11.68
C GLU A 117 32.33 -19.31 -10.52
N ILE A 118 32.15 -18.65 -9.37
CA ILE A 118 33.02 -18.86 -8.19
C ILE A 118 32.84 -20.25 -7.59
N ILE A 119 31.62 -20.80 -7.64
CA ILE A 119 31.30 -22.12 -7.08
C ILE A 119 30.62 -22.96 -8.16
N PRO A 120 31.38 -23.66 -9.02
CA PRO A 120 30.83 -24.42 -10.15
C PRO A 120 29.87 -25.55 -9.77
N GLY A 121 29.79 -25.98 -8.51
CA GLY A 121 28.82 -26.97 -8.03
C GLY A 121 27.58 -26.37 -7.35
N SER A 122 27.50 -25.04 -7.21
CA SER A 122 26.42 -24.39 -6.47
C SER A 122 25.03 -24.69 -7.04
N ARG A 123 24.09 -24.84 -6.11
CA ARG A 123 22.69 -25.14 -6.38
C ARG A 123 21.83 -23.94 -5.95
N PHE A 124 20.90 -23.52 -6.79
CA PHE A 124 20.14 -22.29 -6.60
C PHE A 124 18.66 -22.58 -6.34
N LEU A 125 18.15 -22.10 -5.21
CA LEU A 125 16.73 -22.11 -4.89
C LEU A 125 16.18 -20.70 -5.10
N LEU A 126 15.49 -20.50 -6.23
CA LEU A 126 15.00 -19.22 -6.70
C LEU A 126 13.54 -19.04 -6.27
N VAL A 127 13.24 -17.93 -5.59
CA VAL A 127 11.94 -17.70 -4.94
C VAL A 127 11.28 -16.43 -5.46
N TYR A 128 10.10 -16.58 -6.04
CA TYR A 128 9.25 -15.47 -6.45
C TYR A 128 7.90 -15.49 -5.72
N ARG A 129 7.17 -14.38 -5.80
CA ARG A 129 5.89 -14.14 -5.14
C ARG A 129 5.06 -13.19 -5.99
N PHE A 130 3.75 -13.21 -5.83
CA PHE A 130 2.86 -12.27 -6.50
C PHE A 130 3.26 -10.80 -6.32
N PRO A 131 3.24 -10.00 -7.40
CA PRO A 131 3.70 -8.61 -7.36
C PRO A 131 2.86 -7.73 -6.44
N TRP A 132 1.54 -7.92 -6.38
CA TRP A 132 0.66 -7.15 -5.50
C TRP A 132 0.89 -7.44 -4.01
N GLU A 133 1.15 -8.70 -3.64
CA GLU A 133 1.45 -9.04 -2.25
C GLU A 133 2.82 -8.51 -1.81
N VAL A 134 3.78 -8.50 -2.73
CA VAL A 134 5.09 -7.88 -2.49
C VAL A 134 4.93 -6.38 -2.30
N ALA A 135 4.17 -5.71 -3.15
CA ALA A 135 3.91 -4.27 -3.03
C ALA A 135 3.27 -3.92 -1.70
N ASP A 136 2.19 -4.62 -1.33
CA ASP A 136 1.52 -4.43 -0.05
C ASP A 136 2.46 -4.77 1.14
N SER A 137 3.29 -5.81 1.03
CA SER A 137 4.30 -6.11 2.04
C SER A 137 5.39 -5.05 2.16
N MET A 138 5.77 -4.38 1.06
CA MET A 138 6.75 -3.28 1.07
C MET A 138 6.14 -2.02 1.68
N GLN A 139 4.87 -1.74 1.41
CA GLN A 139 4.17 -0.61 2.02
C GLN A 139 4.03 -0.79 3.55
N ARG A 140 3.75 -2.02 4.01
CA ARG A 140 3.69 -2.35 5.45
C ARG A 140 5.00 -2.17 6.21
N LEU A 141 6.14 -2.05 5.52
CA LEU A 141 7.42 -1.75 6.17
C LEU A 141 7.42 -0.41 6.89
N GLY A 142 6.59 0.53 6.44
CA GLY A 142 6.61 1.90 6.95
C GLY A 142 7.88 2.68 6.58
N SER A 143 8.72 2.16 5.68
CA SER A 143 9.95 2.84 5.22
C SER A 143 9.59 4.07 4.40
N SER A 144 10.18 5.22 4.74
CA SER A 144 9.86 6.52 4.13
C SER A 144 10.01 6.53 2.61
N VAL A 145 11.01 5.83 2.07
CA VAL A 145 11.28 5.77 0.63
C VAL A 145 10.19 5.00 -0.14
N PHE A 146 9.64 3.92 0.41
CA PHE A 146 8.52 3.20 -0.24
C PHE A 146 7.18 3.88 -0.05
N LEU A 147 6.99 4.58 1.08
CA LEU A 147 5.79 5.37 1.30
C LEU A 147 5.75 6.63 0.41
N ARG A 148 6.92 7.18 0.02
CA ARG A 148 7.03 8.28 -0.97
C ARG A 148 6.89 7.77 -2.40
N ASN A 149 7.47 6.61 -2.70
CA ASN A 149 7.55 6.06 -4.05
C ASN A 149 6.82 4.73 -4.15
N ALA A 150 5.49 4.76 -4.16
CA ALA A 150 4.69 3.54 -4.19
C ALA A 150 5.00 2.65 -5.41
N GLY A 151 5.31 3.26 -6.56
CA GLY A 151 5.67 2.56 -7.79
C GLY A 151 6.96 1.74 -7.73
N TYR A 152 7.83 1.96 -6.73
CA TYR A 152 9.08 1.19 -6.60
C TYR A 152 8.82 -0.30 -6.42
N ALA A 153 7.73 -0.68 -5.75
CA ALA A 153 7.46 -2.09 -5.47
C ALA A 153 7.40 -2.94 -6.74
N HIS A 154 6.62 -2.52 -7.74
CA HIS A 154 6.45 -3.26 -8.98
C HIS A 154 7.68 -3.19 -9.89
N ARG A 155 8.42 -2.07 -9.87
CA ARG A 155 9.65 -1.90 -10.64
C ARG A 155 10.78 -2.78 -10.09
N ILE A 156 11.02 -2.73 -8.77
CA ILE A 156 11.98 -3.62 -8.09
C ILE A 156 11.59 -5.08 -8.29
N TRP A 157 10.29 -5.40 -8.17
CA TRP A 157 9.81 -6.75 -8.41
C TRP A 157 10.19 -7.24 -9.81
N ARG A 158 9.95 -6.42 -10.84
CA ARG A 158 10.30 -6.79 -12.22
C ARG A 158 11.80 -6.99 -12.38
N PHE A 159 12.60 -6.03 -11.97
CA PHE A 159 14.06 -6.03 -12.10
C PHE A 159 14.75 -7.27 -11.51
N TYR A 160 14.28 -7.73 -10.36
CA TYR A 160 14.79 -8.95 -9.73
C TYR A 160 14.30 -10.21 -10.45
N ASN A 161 13.02 -10.26 -10.81
CA ASN A 161 12.43 -11.46 -11.39
C ASN A 161 12.85 -11.69 -12.85
N GLU A 162 13.13 -10.65 -13.63
CA GLU A 162 13.73 -10.78 -14.96
C GLU A 162 15.09 -11.50 -14.89
N ARG A 163 15.90 -11.19 -13.88
CA ARG A 163 17.19 -11.86 -13.63
C ARG A 163 17.02 -13.30 -13.20
N ILE A 164 16.02 -13.59 -12.35
CA ILE A 164 15.67 -14.96 -11.96
C ILE A 164 15.31 -15.79 -13.19
N VAL A 165 14.42 -15.27 -14.05
CA VAL A 165 13.99 -15.94 -15.28
C VAL A 165 15.17 -16.17 -16.22
N ALA A 166 16.00 -15.15 -16.46
CA ALA A 166 17.18 -15.26 -17.32
C ALA A 166 18.16 -16.31 -16.80
N PHE A 167 18.45 -16.31 -15.50
CA PHE A 167 19.37 -17.26 -14.88
C PHE A 167 18.82 -18.70 -14.87
N ALA A 168 17.54 -18.88 -14.52
CA ALA A 168 16.88 -20.18 -14.52
C ALA A 168 16.87 -20.79 -15.93
N ARG A 169 16.60 -19.97 -16.96
CA ARG A 169 16.62 -20.40 -18.37
C ARG A 169 18.01 -20.88 -18.80
N ALA A 170 19.06 -20.18 -18.38
CA ALA A 170 20.43 -20.52 -18.76
C ALA A 170 21.03 -21.69 -17.96
N ASN A 171 20.44 -22.05 -16.80
CA ASN A 171 21.03 -23.02 -15.86
C ASN A 171 19.97 -23.97 -15.24
N PRO A 172 19.12 -24.65 -16.04
CA PRO A 172 17.98 -25.42 -15.53
C PRO A 172 18.39 -26.53 -14.54
N ASP A 173 19.49 -27.22 -14.80
CA ASP A 173 19.97 -28.34 -13.97
C ASP A 173 20.43 -27.90 -12.57
N ARG A 174 20.70 -26.60 -12.40
CA ARG A 174 21.20 -26.02 -11.15
C ARG A 174 20.14 -25.29 -10.34
N CYS A 175 18.96 -25.08 -10.92
CA CYS A 175 17.93 -24.22 -10.34
C CYS A 175 16.72 -25.04 -9.90
N LEU A 176 16.16 -24.68 -8.76
CA LEU A 176 14.79 -24.98 -8.38
C LEU A 176 14.05 -23.64 -8.25
N LEU A 177 13.06 -23.39 -9.11
CA LEU A 177 12.26 -22.17 -9.14
C LEU A 177 10.91 -22.42 -8.46
N VAL A 178 10.64 -21.70 -7.38
CA VAL A 178 9.46 -21.92 -6.54
C VAL A 178 8.68 -20.62 -6.27
N SER A 179 7.36 -20.72 -6.36
CA SER A 179 6.44 -19.68 -5.91
C SER A 179 6.21 -19.80 -4.41
N ALA A 180 6.51 -18.73 -3.68
CA ALA A 180 6.17 -18.64 -2.26
C ALA A 180 4.67 -18.75 -2.01
N ASN A 181 3.84 -18.29 -2.96
CA ASN A 181 2.38 -18.44 -2.90
C ASN A 181 1.99 -19.93 -3.00
N ALA A 182 2.58 -20.66 -3.92
CA ALA A 182 2.30 -22.08 -4.13
C ALA A 182 2.73 -22.96 -2.96
N MET A 183 3.87 -22.66 -2.34
CA MET A 183 4.38 -23.40 -1.18
C MET A 183 3.37 -23.48 -0.03
N MET A 184 2.51 -22.46 0.12
CA MET A 184 1.49 -22.44 1.17
C MET A 184 0.38 -23.48 0.93
N HIS A 185 0.04 -23.70 -0.33
CA HIS A 185 -1.05 -24.58 -0.74
C HIS A 185 -0.56 -26.00 -1.07
N ARG A 186 0.71 -26.14 -1.45
CA ARG A 186 1.31 -27.38 -1.95
C ARG A 186 2.60 -27.73 -1.21
N SER A 187 2.51 -27.78 0.12
CA SER A 187 3.67 -28.04 0.99
C SER A 187 4.34 -29.40 0.74
N ASP A 188 3.57 -30.44 0.39
CA ASP A 188 4.13 -31.77 0.08
C ASP A 188 4.95 -31.75 -1.20
N GLY A 189 4.45 -31.10 -2.26
CA GLY A 189 5.22 -30.93 -3.50
C GLY A 189 6.53 -30.16 -3.30
N PHE A 190 6.56 -29.15 -2.42
CA PHE A 190 7.83 -28.51 -2.07
C PHE A 190 8.79 -29.47 -1.35
N ARG A 191 8.28 -30.32 -0.44
CA ARG A 191 9.11 -31.29 0.30
C ARG A 191 9.71 -32.33 -0.62
N GLU A 192 8.92 -32.86 -1.55
CA GLU A 192 9.37 -33.82 -2.58
C GLU A 192 10.49 -33.22 -3.43
N LEU A 193 10.29 -32.00 -3.96
CA LEU A 193 11.32 -31.30 -4.74
C LEU A 193 12.61 -31.07 -3.95
N MET A 194 12.50 -30.71 -2.66
CA MET A 194 13.66 -30.50 -1.80
C MET A 194 14.44 -31.80 -1.54
N HIS A 195 13.75 -32.93 -1.36
CA HIS A 195 14.37 -34.23 -1.21
C HIS A 195 15.06 -34.64 -2.53
N GLU A 196 14.34 -34.61 -3.65
CA GLU A 196 14.85 -35.07 -4.95
C GLU A 196 16.01 -34.23 -5.49
N ARG A 197 15.93 -32.90 -5.37
CA ARG A 197 16.90 -31.98 -6.00
C ARG A 197 18.03 -31.58 -5.07
N PHE A 198 17.84 -31.65 -3.76
CA PHE A 198 18.81 -31.14 -2.78
C PHE A 198 19.17 -32.13 -1.67
N ASP A 199 18.52 -33.30 -1.58
CA ASP A 199 18.70 -34.29 -0.50
C ASP A 199 18.40 -33.69 0.88
N VAL A 200 17.38 -32.81 0.95
CA VAL A 200 17.00 -32.11 2.19
C VAL A 200 15.60 -32.53 2.62
N ASP A 201 15.53 -33.23 3.75
CA ASP A 201 14.27 -33.68 4.35
C ASP A 201 13.62 -32.63 5.26
N ILE A 202 12.55 -32.01 4.76
CA ILE A 202 11.78 -31.03 5.52
C ILE A 202 10.52 -31.70 6.09
N ARG A 203 10.37 -31.65 7.42
CA ARG A 203 9.22 -32.24 8.11
C ARG A 203 7.95 -31.40 7.92
N GLN A 204 6.81 -32.06 7.68
CA GLN A 204 5.51 -31.38 7.49
C GLN A 204 5.15 -30.40 8.61
N ARG A 205 5.40 -30.78 9.87
CA ARG A 205 5.15 -29.93 11.05
C ARG A 205 5.92 -28.61 11.06
N ALA A 206 6.99 -28.48 10.28
CA ALA A 206 7.79 -27.26 10.20
C ALA A 206 6.98 -26.11 9.57
N PHE A 207 6.14 -26.41 8.58
CA PHE A 207 5.30 -25.42 7.90
C PHE A 207 4.33 -24.76 8.89
N ALA A 208 3.62 -25.55 9.70
CA ALA A 208 2.67 -25.03 10.68
C ALA A 208 3.31 -24.09 11.73
N ARG A 209 4.58 -24.31 12.08
CA ARG A 209 5.30 -23.52 13.11
C ARG A 209 5.97 -22.26 12.55
N ILE A 210 6.46 -22.34 11.32
CA ILE A 210 7.26 -21.28 10.69
C ILE A 210 6.36 -20.25 9.99
N TYR A 211 5.17 -20.69 9.60
CA TYR A 211 4.24 -19.90 8.81
C TYR A 211 3.51 -18.86 9.65
N ASP A 212 3.56 -17.61 9.19
CA ASP A 212 2.82 -16.48 9.72
C ASP A 212 1.73 -16.11 8.70
N ARG A 213 0.49 -16.51 8.99
CA ARG A 213 -0.69 -16.28 8.14
C ARG A 213 -0.94 -14.78 7.89
N GLU A 214 -0.53 -13.92 8.81
CA GLU A 214 -0.78 -12.48 8.70
C GLU A 214 0.15 -11.78 7.69
N ARG A 215 1.22 -12.45 7.23
CA ARG A 215 2.18 -11.89 6.24
C ARG A 215 1.80 -12.17 4.78
N PHE A 216 0.80 -13.00 4.54
CA PHE A 216 0.27 -13.30 3.20
C PHE A 216 -1.16 -12.77 3.12
N VAL A 217 -1.42 -11.91 2.14
CA VAL A 217 -2.74 -11.33 1.96
C VAL A 217 -3.64 -12.41 1.40
N SER A 218 -4.61 -12.84 2.20
CA SER A 218 -5.57 -13.90 1.89
C SER A 218 -6.70 -13.40 0.97
N THR A 219 -6.38 -12.73 -0.13
CA THR A 219 -7.37 -12.51 -1.19
C THR A 219 -7.26 -13.60 -2.24
N ASP A 220 -8.41 -14.11 -2.70
CA ASP A 220 -8.43 -15.05 -3.81
C ASP A 220 -8.06 -14.31 -5.10
N ALA A 221 -6.77 -14.37 -5.44
CA ALA A 221 -6.20 -13.68 -6.60
C ALA A 221 -6.80 -14.11 -7.94
N ARG A 222 -7.63 -15.18 -7.99
CA ARG A 222 -8.37 -15.58 -9.19
C ARG A 222 -9.51 -14.62 -9.51
N ILE A 223 -10.09 -13.99 -8.49
CA ILE A 223 -11.30 -13.15 -8.62
C ILE A 223 -11.08 -11.71 -8.14
N ASP A 224 -9.89 -11.38 -7.67
CA ASP A 224 -9.63 -10.07 -7.08
C ASP A 224 -9.50 -8.96 -8.15
N PRO A 225 -10.30 -7.87 -8.09
CA PRO A 225 -10.24 -6.78 -9.05
C PRO A 225 -8.85 -6.14 -9.22
N LEU A 226 -8.03 -6.14 -8.18
CA LEU A 226 -6.67 -5.60 -8.23
C LEU A 226 -5.80 -6.31 -9.26
N VAL A 227 -5.98 -7.62 -9.43
CA VAL A 227 -5.20 -8.42 -10.39
C VAL A 227 -5.53 -7.99 -11.82
N THR A 228 -6.82 -7.83 -12.14
CA THR A 228 -7.25 -7.32 -13.46
C THR A 228 -6.78 -5.89 -13.71
N LEU A 229 -6.93 -5.02 -12.71
CA LEU A 229 -6.48 -3.62 -12.79
C LEU A 229 -4.96 -3.53 -13.01
N LEU A 230 -4.18 -4.37 -12.33
CA LEU A 230 -2.72 -4.47 -12.53
C LEU A 230 -2.38 -5.06 -13.90
N ALA A 231 -3.14 -6.03 -14.42
CA ALA A 231 -2.93 -6.57 -15.75
C ALA A 231 -3.10 -5.52 -16.85
N ALA A 232 -4.12 -4.67 -16.72
CA ALA A 232 -4.34 -3.56 -17.64
C ALA A 232 -3.29 -2.46 -17.49
N ALA A 233 -2.93 -2.08 -16.26
CA ALA A 233 -2.03 -0.96 -16.00
C ALA A 233 -0.53 -1.33 -16.07
N SER A 234 -0.18 -2.60 -15.90
CA SER A 234 1.21 -3.09 -15.82
C SER A 234 1.37 -4.46 -16.53
N PRO A 235 1.06 -4.55 -17.84
CA PRO A 235 1.05 -5.83 -18.56
C PRO A 235 2.40 -6.56 -18.51
N ALA A 236 3.52 -5.83 -18.56
CA ALA A 236 4.86 -6.41 -18.46
C ALA A 236 5.09 -7.19 -17.15
N SER A 237 4.55 -6.71 -16.02
CA SER A 237 4.68 -7.42 -14.75
C SER A 237 3.83 -8.70 -14.71
N ILE A 238 2.67 -8.70 -15.36
CA ILE A 238 1.82 -9.90 -15.47
C ILE A 238 2.42 -10.93 -16.44
N GLN A 239 2.98 -10.47 -17.57
CA GLN A 239 3.71 -11.34 -18.50
C GLN A 239 4.89 -12.01 -17.82
N LEU A 240 5.69 -11.25 -17.04
CA LEU A 240 6.80 -11.81 -16.28
C LEU A 240 6.34 -12.82 -15.21
N LEU A 241 5.21 -12.55 -14.53
CA LEU A 241 4.66 -13.51 -13.56
C LEU A 241 4.23 -14.81 -14.25
N LYS A 242 3.58 -14.70 -15.41
CA LYS A 242 3.24 -15.87 -16.22
C LYS A 242 4.50 -16.63 -16.66
N GLU A 243 5.54 -15.92 -17.08
CA GLU A 243 6.79 -16.56 -17.50
C GLU A 243 7.48 -17.31 -16.34
N LEU A 244 7.48 -16.73 -15.14
CA LEU A 244 7.94 -17.38 -13.92
C LEU A 244 7.13 -18.65 -13.64
N ASP A 245 5.80 -18.58 -13.70
CA ASP A 245 4.91 -19.72 -13.43
C ASP A 245 5.02 -20.84 -14.46
N ASP A 246 5.22 -20.52 -15.74
CA ASP A 246 5.41 -21.49 -16.81
C ASP A 246 6.76 -22.23 -16.65
N ARG A 247 7.72 -21.67 -15.90
CA ARG A 247 9.06 -22.26 -15.64
C ARG A 247 9.24 -22.87 -14.27
N ALA A 248 8.36 -22.55 -13.33
CA ALA A 248 8.55 -22.92 -11.94
C ALA A 248 8.32 -24.42 -11.72
N ASP A 249 9.27 -25.06 -11.03
CA ASP A 249 9.10 -26.42 -10.51
C ASP A 249 7.93 -26.49 -9.52
N LEU A 250 7.66 -25.37 -8.81
CA LEU A 250 6.46 -25.20 -7.98
C LEU A 250 5.74 -23.88 -8.32
N SER A 251 4.87 -23.94 -9.32
CA SER A 251 4.16 -22.78 -9.88
C SER A 251 3.05 -22.20 -9.00
N SER A 252 2.75 -20.91 -9.09
CA SER A 252 1.56 -20.31 -8.46
C SER A 252 0.27 -20.63 -9.23
N ALA A 253 0.34 -21.14 -10.45
CA ALA A 253 -0.85 -21.57 -11.18
C ALA A 253 -1.48 -22.79 -10.47
N PRO A 254 -2.82 -22.86 -10.30
CA PRO A 254 -3.87 -21.97 -10.84
C PRO A 254 -4.39 -20.91 -9.83
N PHE A 255 -3.60 -20.50 -8.82
CA PHE A 255 -4.05 -19.62 -7.73
C PHE A 255 -4.27 -18.16 -8.14
N TRP A 256 -4.10 -17.82 -9.41
CA TRP A 256 -4.43 -16.52 -10.00
C TRP A 256 -4.77 -16.71 -11.48
N ASN A 257 -5.46 -15.76 -12.08
CA ASN A 257 -5.78 -15.76 -13.51
C ASN A 257 -5.52 -14.38 -14.12
N ALA A 258 -4.76 -14.33 -15.21
CA ALA A 258 -4.55 -13.14 -16.03
C ALA A 258 -5.66 -12.92 -17.07
N GLY A 259 -6.51 -13.93 -17.30
CA GLY A 259 -7.55 -13.96 -18.33
C GLY A 259 -8.70 -12.99 -18.07
N GLU A 260 -9.74 -13.08 -18.91
CA GLU A 260 -10.93 -12.23 -18.77
C GLU A 260 -11.40 -12.21 -17.31
N PRO A 261 -11.60 -11.03 -16.73
CA PRO A 261 -11.95 -10.92 -15.32
C PRO A 261 -13.18 -11.78 -15.06
N PRO A 262 -13.22 -12.60 -14.01
CA PRO A 262 -14.50 -13.03 -13.48
C PRO A 262 -15.26 -11.75 -13.16
N ALA A 263 -16.31 -11.50 -13.94
CA ALA A 263 -16.99 -10.23 -14.13
C ALA A 263 -16.59 -9.18 -13.08
N LEU A 264 -15.61 -8.31 -13.43
CA LEU A 264 -15.52 -7.03 -12.74
C LEU A 264 -16.97 -6.53 -12.69
N GLN A 265 -17.49 -6.21 -11.50
CA GLN A 265 -18.87 -5.76 -11.41
C GLN A 265 -19.04 -4.40 -12.11
N LEU A 266 -17.91 -3.82 -12.53
CA LEU A 266 -17.76 -2.77 -13.50
C LEU A 266 -18.75 -1.69 -13.13
N LEU A 267 -18.32 -0.86 -12.18
CA LEU A 267 -18.89 0.44 -11.89
C LEU A 267 -18.66 1.40 -13.10
N ARG A 268 -18.87 0.88 -14.31
CA ARG A 268 -18.81 1.51 -15.62
C ARG A 268 -19.88 2.59 -15.70
N ARG A 269 -19.62 3.57 -16.57
CA ARG A 269 -20.59 4.61 -16.89
C ARG A 269 -21.92 3.95 -17.31
N PRO A 270 -23.05 4.25 -16.65
CA PRO A 270 -24.27 3.58 -16.98
C PRO A 270 -25.00 4.24 -18.15
N GLU A 271 -25.16 3.51 -19.25
CA GLU A 271 -26.47 3.42 -19.92
C GLU A 271 -27.42 2.53 -19.08
N ARG A 272 -27.40 2.65 -17.74
CA ARG A 272 -28.20 1.79 -16.86
C ARG A 272 -29.60 2.35 -16.69
N THR A 273 -30.55 1.45 -16.79
CA THR A 273 -31.99 1.66 -16.62
C THR A 273 -32.45 1.62 -15.15
N GLY A 274 -31.52 1.48 -14.19
CA GLY A 274 -31.79 1.46 -12.74
C GLY A 274 -31.36 2.73 -12.01
N SER A 275 -31.99 3.04 -10.87
CA SER A 275 -31.68 4.25 -10.09
C SER A 275 -30.35 4.09 -9.33
N VAL A 276 -29.30 4.77 -9.78
CA VAL A 276 -28.05 4.92 -9.01
C VAL A 276 -28.35 5.62 -7.68
N SER A 277 -28.02 4.99 -6.55
CA SER A 277 -28.23 5.58 -5.22
C SER A 277 -26.99 6.30 -4.71
N THR A 278 -25.80 5.76 -4.99
CA THR A 278 -24.55 6.21 -4.39
C THR A 278 -23.48 6.41 -5.45
N SER A 279 -22.78 7.54 -5.39
CA SER A 279 -21.63 7.84 -6.25
C SER A 279 -20.37 7.90 -5.41
N VAL A 280 -19.43 7.01 -5.70
CA VAL A 280 -18.09 7.05 -5.10
C VAL A 280 -17.20 7.93 -5.96
N ILE A 281 -16.56 8.93 -5.34
CA ILE A 281 -15.74 9.92 -6.05
C ILE A 281 -14.28 9.77 -5.61
N ILE A 282 -13.39 9.43 -6.54
CA ILE A 282 -11.95 9.31 -6.30
C ILE A 282 -11.19 10.44 -7.01
N PRO A 283 -10.81 11.53 -6.31
CA PRO A 283 -9.89 12.50 -6.85
C PRO A 283 -8.46 11.94 -6.87
N CYS A 284 -7.73 12.14 -7.97
CA CYS A 284 -6.37 11.65 -8.13
C CYS A 284 -5.48 12.68 -8.83
N PHE A 285 -4.35 13.00 -8.18
CA PHE A 285 -3.23 13.74 -8.75
C PHE A 285 -1.94 13.00 -8.41
N ASN A 286 -1.22 12.49 -9.42
CA ASN A 286 0.08 11.81 -9.24
C ASN A 286 0.07 10.64 -8.22
N HIS A 287 -0.98 9.82 -8.23
CA HIS A 287 -1.14 8.67 -7.32
C HIS A 287 -1.49 7.36 -8.04
N GLY A 288 -1.08 7.20 -9.30
CA GLY A 288 -1.45 6.06 -10.15
C GLY A 288 -1.30 4.69 -9.49
N GLU A 289 -0.17 4.43 -8.83
CA GLU A 289 0.07 3.11 -8.21
C GLU A 289 -0.93 2.79 -7.10
N LEU A 290 -1.35 3.80 -6.34
CA LEU A 290 -2.24 3.62 -5.20
C LEU A 290 -3.71 3.66 -5.63
N LEU A 291 -4.01 4.38 -6.71
CA LEU A 291 -5.34 4.44 -7.31
C LEU A 291 -5.87 3.05 -7.67
N LEU A 292 -5.02 2.13 -8.14
CA LEU A 292 -5.43 0.76 -8.45
C LEU A 292 -5.99 0.04 -7.21
N GLU A 293 -5.38 0.24 -6.04
CA GLU A 293 -5.86 -0.36 -4.80
C GLU A 293 -7.15 0.31 -4.30
N ALA A 294 -7.26 1.65 -4.48
CA ALA A 294 -8.46 2.39 -4.14
C ALA A 294 -9.65 1.90 -4.98
N VAL A 295 -9.51 1.83 -6.31
CA VAL A 295 -10.55 1.31 -7.23
C VAL A 295 -10.90 -0.14 -6.89
N ALA A 296 -9.90 -1.01 -6.69
CA ALA A 296 -10.14 -2.40 -6.30
C ALA A 296 -10.89 -2.50 -4.97
N SER A 297 -10.62 -1.62 -4.01
CA SER A 297 -11.32 -1.61 -2.72
C SER A 297 -12.79 -1.24 -2.86
N VAL A 298 -13.14 -0.34 -3.79
CA VAL A 298 -14.53 0.02 -4.08
C VAL A 298 -15.25 -1.18 -4.72
N GLU A 299 -14.68 -1.76 -5.78
CA GLU A 299 -15.24 -2.93 -6.47
C GLU A 299 -15.48 -4.12 -5.50
N ARG A 300 -14.64 -4.29 -4.47
CA ARG A 300 -14.84 -5.35 -3.44
C ARG A 300 -15.92 -5.03 -2.41
N SER A 301 -16.28 -3.76 -2.21
CA SER A 301 -16.97 -3.31 -0.99
C SER A 301 -18.38 -2.77 -1.23
N VAL A 302 -18.71 -2.36 -2.45
CA VAL A 302 -19.97 -1.67 -2.76
C VAL A 302 -20.95 -2.56 -3.54
N PRO A 303 -22.27 -2.35 -3.42
CA PRO A 303 -23.25 -3.02 -4.26
C PRO A 303 -23.21 -2.40 -5.67
N ALA A 304 -22.75 -3.15 -6.67
CA ALA A 304 -22.54 -2.60 -7.99
C ALA A 304 -23.82 -2.19 -8.71
N GLU A 305 -24.98 -2.72 -8.34
CA GLU A 305 -26.27 -2.42 -8.98
C GLU A 305 -26.76 -1.00 -8.67
N THR A 306 -26.39 -0.46 -7.51
CA THR A 306 -26.86 0.84 -7.02
C THR A 306 -25.74 1.86 -6.82
N THR A 307 -24.50 1.49 -7.15
CA THR A 307 -23.32 2.34 -6.99
C THR A 307 -22.69 2.66 -8.34
N GLU A 308 -22.20 3.88 -8.50
CA GLU A 308 -21.28 4.26 -9.57
C GLU A 308 -19.94 4.73 -9.00
N LEU A 309 -18.88 4.63 -9.80
CA LEU A 309 -17.54 5.09 -9.46
C LEU A 309 -17.06 6.13 -10.48
N ILE A 310 -16.70 7.30 -9.97
CA ILE A 310 -16.19 8.42 -10.77
C ILE A 310 -14.77 8.72 -10.30
N ILE A 311 -13.82 8.62 -11.23
CA ILE A 311 -12.41 8.94 -10.98
C ILE A 311 -12.13 10.29 -11.63
N VAL A 312 -11.57 11.22 -10.87
CA VAL A 312 -11.22 12.55 -11.38
C VAL A 312 -9.71 12.68 -11.41
N ASN A 313 -9.15 12.74 -12.61
CA ASN A 313 -7.74 13.06 -12.83
C ASN A 313 -7.55 14.58 -12.77
N ASP A 314 -7.01 15.06 -11.65
CA ASP A 314 -6.80 16.48 -11.36
C ASP A 314 -5.49 17.01 -11.98
N GLY A 315 -5.30 16.77 -13.28
CA GLY A 315 -4.14 17.25 -14.04
C GLY A 315 -2.83 16.53 -13.73
N SER A 316 -2.86 15.20 -13.50
CA SER A 316 -1.65 14.41 -13.23
C SER A 316 -0.61 14.52 -14.33
N THR A 317 0.66 14.54 -13.94
CA THR A 317 1.83 14.65 -14.83
C THR A 317 2.75 13.43 -14.76
N GLU A 318 2.63 12.61 -13.71
CA GLU A 318 3.45 11.42 -13.56
C GLU A 318 3.12 10.35 -14.63
N PRO A 319 4.11 9.83 -15.38
CA PRO A 319 3.89 8.83 -16.42
C PRO A 319 3.12 7.60 -15.92
N ARG A 320 3.40 7.15 -14.69
CA ARG A 320 2.69 6.02 -14.08
C ARG A 320 1.20 6.32 -13.88
N THR A 321 0.87 7.53 -13.43
CA THR A 321 -0.52 7.94 -13.21
C THR A 321 -1.27 8.04 -14.53
N LEU A 322 -0.64 8.61 -15.57
CA LEU A 322 -1.22 8.67 -16.91
C LEU A 322 -1.48 7.28 -17.51
N ALA A 323 -0.54 6.35 -17.36
CA ALA A 323 -0.73 4.95 -17.79
C ALA A 323 -1.89 4.26 -17.07
N VAL A 324 -2.03 4.50 -15.75
CA VAL A 324 -3.16 3.97 -14.97
C VAL A 324 -4.49 4.59 -15.42
N MET A 325 -4.55 5.90 -15.67
CA MET A 325 -5.77 6.55 -16.18
C MET A 325 -6.18 5.97 -17.55
N ALA A 326 -5.22 5.75 -18.45
CA ALA A 326 -5.47 5.14 -19.75
C ALA A 326 -6.02 3.71 -19.62
N ALA A 327 -5.45 2.90 -18.72
CA ALA A 327 -5.91 1.55 -18.43
C ALA A 327 -7.31 1.52 -17.81
N LEU A 328 -7.63 2.44 -16.89
CA LEU A 328 -8.98 2.55 -16.32
C LEU A 328 -10.02 2.91 -17.39
N LYS A 329 -9.69 3.84 -18.28
CA LYS A 329 -10.56 4.19 -19.42
C LYS A 329 -10.77 3.01 -20.37
N SER A 330 -9.73 2.24 -20.70
CA SER A 330 -9.85 1.08 -21.59
C SER A 330 -10.70 -0.05 -20.98
N LEU A 331 -10.72 -0.17 -19.65
CA LEU A 331 -11.61 -1.08 -18.92
C LEU A 331 -13.06 -0.56 -18.80
N GLY A 332 -13.32 0.68 -19.20
CA GLY A 332 -14.64 1.33 -19.22
C GLY A 332 -14.98 2.14 -17.97
N TYR A 333 -14.04 2.38 -17.06
CA TYR A 333 -14.29 3.24 -15.89
C TYR A 333 -14.56 4.68 -16.30
N HIS A 334 -15.41 5.37 -15.54
CA HIS A 334 -15.69 6.78 -15.77
C HIS A 334 -14.56 7.64 -15.19
N VAL A 335 -13.65 8.08 -16.07
CA VAL A 335 -12.54 8.96 -15.72
C VAL A 335 -12.78 10.34 -16.32
N ILE A 336 -12.75 11.37 -15.48
CA ILE A 336 -12.86 12.78 -15.87
C ILE A 336 -11.47 13.42 -15.75
N ASP A 337 -10.93 13.96 -16.84
CA ASP A 337 -9.71 14.77 -16.79
C ASP A 337 -10.05 16.25 -16.65
N LYS A 338 -9.30 16.95 -15.82
CA LYS A 338 -9.33 18.40 -15.68
C LYS A 338 -7.92 18.95 -15.51
N GLU A 339 -7.75 20.25 -15.72
CA GLU A 339 -6.53 20.96 -15.29
C GLU A 339 -6.41 20.90 -13.77
N ASN A 340 -5.19 20.88 -13.21
CA ASN A 340 -5.00 20.79 -11.76
C ASN A 340 -5.61 22.03 -11.05
N GLY A 341 -6.54 21.78 -10.13
CA GLY A 341 -7.17 22.82 -9.31
C GLY A 341 -7.31 22.44 -7.84
N GLY A 342 -6.55 21.44 -7.40
CA GLY A 342 -6.60 20.92 -6.05
C GLY A 342 -7.77 19.97 -5.78
N VAL A 343 -7.65 19.24 -4.67
CA VAL A 343 -8.57 18.16 -4.27
C VAL A 343 -10.02 18.63 -4.15
N ALA A 344 -10.27 19.85 -3.64
CA ALA A 344 -11.61 20.42 -3.55
C ALA A 344 -12.27 20.56 -4.94
N GLY A 345 -11.54 21.12 -5.91
CA GLY A 345 -12.01 21.26 -7.28
C GLY A 345 -12.24 19.91 -7.96
N ALA A 346 -11.36 18.94 -7.72
CA ALA A 346 -11.53 17.57 -8.22
C ALA A 346 -12.77 16.88 -7.63
N ARG A 347 -13.04 17.03 -6.33
CA ARG A 347 -14.26 16.50 -5.70
C ARG A 347 -15.51 17.15 -6.28
N ASN A 348 -15.54 18.49 -6.42
CA ASN A 348 -16.68 19.19 -6.98
C ASN A 348 -17.00 18.72 -8.40
N VAL A 349 -16.01 18.64 -9.28
CA VAL A 349 -16.18 18.13 -10.65
C VAL A 349 -16.75 16.70 -10.65
N GLY A 350 -16.26 15.84 -9.76
CA GLY A 350 -16.78 14.48 -9.64
C GLY A 350 -18.24 14.43 -9.14
N ILE A 351 -18.60 15.29 -8.19
CA ILE A 351 -19.96 15.36 -7.61
C ILE A 351 -20.96 15.98 -8.60
N GLU A 352 -20.53 16.99 -9.36
CA GLU A 352 -21.34 17.58 -10.43
C GLU A 352 -21.70 16.56 -11.51
N ALA A 353 -20.75 15.68 -11.86
CA ALA A 353 -20.96 14.60 -12.84
C ALA A 353 -21.76 13.41 -12.27
N ALA A 354 -21.95 13.33 -10.96
CA ALA A 354 -22.57 12.20 -10.31
C ALA A 354 -24.09 12.13 -10.59
N ALA A 355 -24.66 10.92 -10.59
CA ALA A 355 -26.10 10.65 -10.63
C ALA A 355 -26.69 10.23 -9.27
N GLY A 356 -25.88 9.65 -8.37
CA GLY A 356 -26.33 9.15 -7.06
C GLY A 356 -26.79 10.23 -6.07
N ARG A 357 -27.91 9.98 -5.38
CA ARG A 357 -28.42 10.85 -4.31
C ARG A 357 -27.49 10.92 -3.08
N TYR A 358 -26.62 9.93 -2.92
CA TYR A 358 -25.58 9.87 -1.90
C TYR A 358 -24.20 9.94 -2.53
N ILE A 359 -23.28 10.64 -1.86
CA ILE A 359 -21.90 10.84 -2.30
C ILE A 359 -20.96 10.24 -1.26
N LEU A 360 -19.98 9.46 -1.72
CA LEU A 360 -18.89 8.93 -0.89
C LEU A 360 -17.54 9.33 -1.51
N PRO A 361 -16.85 10.34 -0.97
CA PRO A 361 -15.49 10.62 -1.39
C PRO A 361 -14.53 9.54 -0.89
N LEU A 362 -13.57 9.15 -1.71
CA LEU A 362 -12.48 8.25 -1.32
C LEU A 362 -11.17 8.76 -1.93
N ASP A 363 -10.18 9.06 -1.10
CA ASP A 363 -8.88 9.50 -1.61
C ASP A 363 -8.16 8.38 -2.35
N ALA A 364 -7.43 8.71 -3.42
CA ALA A 364 -6.75 7.74 -4.29
C ALA A 364 -5.69 6.86 -3.59
N ASP A 365 -5.30 7.17 -2.35
CA ASP A 365 -4.37 6.38 -1.54
C ASP A 365 -5.01 5.61 -0.38
N ASN A 366 -6.33 5.75 -0.21
CA ASN A 366 -7.15 5.11 0.82
C ASN A 366 -7.85 3.87 0.24
N ARG A 367 -8.38 3.01 1.12
CA ARG A 367 -9.12 1.80 0.73
C ARG A 367 -10.47 1.74 1.44
N LEU A 368 -11.53 1.44 0.72
CA LEU A 368 -12.85 1.19 1.29
C LEU A 368 -12.94 -0.22 1.87
N LEU A 369 -13.73 -0.41 2.94
CA LEU A 369 -14.04 -1.73 3.49
C LEU A 369 -15.52 -2.09 3.28
N PRO A 370 -15.86 -3.39 3.19
CA PRO A 370 -17.23 -3.84 3.00
C PRO A 370 -18.19 -3.34 4.08
N GLY A 371 -19.42 -3.01 3.67
CA GLY A 371 -20.51 -2.60 4.56
C GLY A 371 -20.69 -1.09 4.70
N TYR A 372 -19.73 -0.26 4.29
CA TYR A 372 -19.85 1.20 4.50
C TYR A 372 -21.06 1.79 3.78
N VAL A 373 -21.20 1.51 2.49
CA VAL A 373 -22.31 2.05 1.69
C VAL A 373 -23.64 1.57 2.25
N GLN A 374 -23.79 0.27 2.50
CA GLN A 374 -25.06 -0.32 2.97
C GLN A 374 -25.48 0.21 4.34
N GLN A 375 -24.56 0.27 5.30
CA GLN A 375 -24.86 0.81 6.63
C GLN A 375 -25.16 2.31 6.57
N GLY A 376 -24.38 3.06 5.80
CA GLY A 376 -24.51 4.50 5.68
C GLY A 376 -25.81 4.93 5.01
N THR A 377 -26.17 4.30 3.88
CA THR A 377 -27.43 4.62 3.18
C THR A 377 -28.65 4.26 4.02
N ALA A 378 -28.62 3.14 4.75
CA ALA A 378 -29.70 2.76 5.65
C ALA A 378 -29.95 3.81 6.75
N VAL A 379 -28.88 4.38 7.32
CA VAL A 379 -29.00 5.47 8.31
C VAL A 379 -29.58 6.73 7.69
N LEU A 380 -29.07 7.12 6.51
CA LEU A 380 -29.55 8.30 5.78
C LEU A 380 -31.03 8.14 5.43
N ASP A 381 -31.43 7.01 4.85
CA ASP A 381 -32.82 6.72 4.47
C ASP A 381 -33.78 6.77 5.68
N ARG A 382 -33.37 6.23 6.84
CA ARG A 382 -34.22 6.19 8.04
C ARG A 382 -34.37 7.54 8.73
N THR A 383 -33.40 8.44 8.57
CA THR A 383 -33.33 9.69 9.35
C THR A 383 -33.11 10.89 8.44
N PRO A 384 -34.18 11.53 7.92
CA PRO A 384 -34.08 12.62 6.95
C PRO A 384 -33.21 13.81 7.40
N ALA A 385 -33.19 14.12 8.71
CA ALA A 385 -32.35 15.20 9.26
C ALA A 385 -30.84 14.87 9.27
N THR A 386 -30.46 13.60 9.14
CA THR A 386 -29.07 13.18 9.00
C THR A 386 -28.60 13.41 7.58
N GLY A 387 -27.61 14.30 7.43
CA GLY A 387 -27.01 14.62 6.14
C GLY A 387 -25.69 13.88 5.90
N VAL A 388 -24.97 13.52 6.96
CA VAL A 388 -23.62 12.97 6.88
C VAL A 388 -23.49 11.75 7.80
N VAL A 389 -22.96 10.65 7.28
CA VAL A 389 -22.60 9.45 8.00
C VAL A 389 -21.11 9.20 7.86
N TYR A 390 -20.43 8.96 8.98
CA TYR A 390 -18.99 8.73 9.00
C TYR A 390 -18.66 7.52 9.87
N SER A 391 -17.53 6.85 9.63
CA SER A 391 -17.15 5.64 10.34
C SER A 391 -15.89 5.78 11.18
N SER A 392 -15.60 4.77 11.99
CA SER A 392 -14.23 4.53 12.46
C SER A 392 -13.33 4.10 11.31
N ARG A 393 -12.02 4.25 11.46
CA ARG A 393 -11.04 3.94 10.41
C ARG A 393 -9.83 3.17 10.92
N ARG A 394 -9.23 2.38 10.05
CA ARG A 394 -7.89 1.80 10.28
C ARG A 394 -6.86 2.70 9.61
N VAL A 395 -5.89 3.17 10.38
CA VAL A 395 -4.73 3.86 9.84
C VAL A 395 -3.64 2.82 9.55
N PHE A 396 -3.04 2.88 8.36
CA PHE A 396 -1.97 1.97 7.94
C PHE A 396 -0.82 2.68 7.17
N GLY A 397 0.30 1.99 6.96
CA GLY A 397 1.49 2.52 6.26
C GLY A 397 2.49 3.11 7.25
N GLY A 398 2.72 4.42 7.23
CA GLY A 398 3.62 5.10 8.16
C GLY A 398 3.20 5.06 9.64
N ARG A 399 1.94 4.69 9.92
CA ARG A 399 1.41 4.37 11.25
C ARG A 399 0.42 3.23 11.12
N ASN A 400 0.26 2.40 12.15
CA ASN A 400 -0.70 1.30 12.17
C ASN A 400 -1.53 1.35 13.46
N HIS A 401 -2.77 1.84 13.42
CA HIS A 401 -3.68 1.90 14.58
C HIS A 401 -5.13 2.09 14.15
N LEU A 402 -6.07 1.84 15.07
CA LEU A 402 -7.48 2.16 14.86
C LEU A 402 -7.80 3.57 15.36
N VAL A 403 -8.68 4.27 14.66
CA VAL A 403 -9.19 5.59 15.04
C VAL A 403 -10.70 5.53 15.17
N PHE A 404 -11.17 5.88 16.37
CA PHE A 404 -12.59 6.01 16.72
C PHE A 404 -12.90 7.50 16.90
N PRO A 405 -13.41 8.19 15.87
CA PRO A 405 -13.65 9.63 15.93
C PRO A 405 -14.76 9.98 16.94
N PRO A 406 -14.56 10.98 17.82
CA PRO A 406 -15.63 11.46 18.69
C PRO A 406 -16.70 12.20 17.88
N SER A 407 -17.93 12.28 18.41
CA SER A 407 -19.02 13.01 17.74
C SER A 407 -18.66 14.47 17.40
N PRO A 408 -18.95 14.93 16.17
CA PRO A 408 -18.80 16.33 15.80
C PRO A 408 -19.84 17.15 16.56
N ARG A 409 -19.36 18.19 17.25
CA ARG A 409 -20.21 19.16 17.95
C ARG A 409 -19.47 20.46 18.11
N PHE A 410 -20.19 21.57 18.07
CA PHE A 410 -19.63 22.82 18.58
C PHE A 410 -19.44 22.74 20.11
N PRO A 411 -18.43 23.43 20.67
CA PRO A 411 -17.42 24.26 19.98
C PRO A 411 -16.25 23.46 19.39
N HIS A 412 -16.22 22.13 19.49
CA HIS A 412 -15.03 21.34 19.12
C HIS A 412 -14.69 21.37 17.63
N MET A 413 -15.71 21.39 16.78
CA MET A 413 -15.50 21.52 15.33
C MET A 413 -14.85 22.85 14.95
N CYS A 414 -14.83 23.86 15.83
CA CYS A 414 -14.11 25.10 15.58
C CYS A 414 -12.58 24.95 15.66
N TYR A 415 -12.02 23.82 16.07
CA TYR A 415 -10.57 23.68 16.24
C TYR A 415 -10.02 22.27 16.06
N CYS A 416 -10.84 21.37 15.52
CA CYS A 416 -10.48 19.99 15.30
C CYS A 416 -11.46 19.41 14.29
N ASN A 417 -10.94 18.98 13.14
CA ASN A 417 -11.74 18.15 12.25
C ASN A 417 -12.00 16.79 12.92
N ARG A 418 -13.27 16.37 12.96
CA ARG A 418 -13.72 15.11 13.58
C ARG A 418 -14.34 14.13 12.60
N VAL A 419 -14.51 14.55 11.36
CA VAL A 419 -15.16 13.78 10.32
C VAL A 419 -14.15 13.72 9.17
N ASP A 420 -13.81 12.51 8.77
CA ASP A 420 -12.89 12.30 7.66
C ASP A 420 -13.55 12.74 6.34
N ALA A 421 -12.76 13.11 5.34
CA ALA A 421 -13.24 13.34 3.98
C ALA A 421 -14.00 12.12 3.43
N CYS A 422 -13.63 10.90 3.84
CA CYS A 422 -14.33 9.67 3.51
C CYS A 422 -15.60 9.46 4.37
N ALA A 423 -16.50 10.45 4.35
CA ALA A 423 -17.84 10.37 4.93
C ALA A 423 -18.89 10.24 3.82
N LEU A 424 -19.90 9.39 4.01
CA LEU A 424 -21.04 9.27 3.12
C LEU A 424 -22.03 10.39 3.42
N PHE A 425 -22.45 11.16 2.42
CA PHE A 425 -23.39 12.27 2.64
C PHE A 425 -24.46 12.38 1.56
N ARG A 426 -25.56 13.08 1.89
CA ARG A 426 -26.61 13.45 0.92
C ARG A 426 -26.08 14.49 -0.06
N ARG A 427 -26.34 14.33 -1.35
CA ARG A 427 -26.06 15.38 -2.35
C ARG A 427 -26.63 16.75 -1.95
N GLU A 428 -27.77 16.76 -1.27
CA GLU A 428 -28.39 17.98 -0.71
C GLU A 428 -27.45 18.76 0.22
N VAL A 429 -26.61 18.09 1.01
CA VAL A 429 -25.60 18.76 1.86
C VAL A 429 -24.62 19.55 0.99
N TRP A 430 -24.19 18.97 -0.13
CA TRP A 430 -23.28 19.64 -1.06
C TRP A 430 -23.96 20.82 -1.76
N ASN A 431 -25.22 20.68 -2.18
CA ASN A 431 -26.01 21.76 -2.75
C ASN A 431 -26.19 22.94 -1.76
N ASP A 432 -26.58 22.64 -0.52
CA ASP A 432 -26.83 23.66 0.52
C ASP A 432 -25.58 24.44 0.91
N CYS A 433 -24.42 23.78 0.81
CA CYS A 433 -23.10 24.35 1.10
C CYS A 433 -22.44 25.01 -0.12
N ASN A 434 -23.03 24.88 -1.32
CA ASN A 434 -22.45 25.33 -2.59
C ASN A 434 -21.08 24.69 -2.87
N GLY A 435 -20.99 23.39 -2.60
CA GLY A 435 -19.82 22.55 -2.82
C GLY A 435 -18.67 22.70 -1.83
N TYR A 436 -17.56 22.00 -2.11
CA TYR A 436 -16.30 22.16 -1.39
C TYR A 436 -15.65 23.50 -1.77
N ASP A 437 -15.07 24.20 -0.80
CA ASP A 437 -14.42 25.48 -1.04
C ASP A 437 -13.06 25.32 -1.74
N THR A 438 -12.96 25.82 -2.97
CA THR A 438 -11.74 25.74 -3.79
C THR A 438 -10.71 26.82 -3.46
N ASN A 439 -10.99 27.73 -2.54
CA ASN A 439 -10.01 28.72 -2.07
C ASN A 439 -9.06 28.14 -1.01
N LEU A 440 -9.29 26.91 -0.56
CA LEU A 440 -8.47 26.19 0.40
C LEU A 440 -7.56 25.19 -0.31
N ASP A 441 -6.26 25.24 -0.01
CA ASP A 441 -5.25 24.30 -0.48
C ASP A 441 -5.18 23.01 0.38
N ALA A 442 -5.86 22.99 1.52
CA ALA A 442 -6.06 21.85 2.41
C ALA A 442 -7.20 22.13 3.41
N LEU A 443 -7.72 21.07 4.06
CA LEU A 443 -8.82 21.15 5.03
C LEU A 443 -10.15 21.56 4.40
N GLU A 444 -10.31 21.28 3.11
CA GLU A 444 -11.56 21.50 2.37
C GLU A 444 -12.71 20.68 2.97
N ASP A 445 -12.40 19.48 3.46
CA ASP A 445 -13.36 18.61 4.13
C ASP A 445 -13.84 19.22 5.45
N TRP A 446 -12.92 19.79 6.23
CA TRP A 446 -13.25 20.39 7.52
C TRP A 446 -14.13 21.64 7.38
N GLU A 447 -13.81 22.51 6.42
CA GLU A 447 -14.65 23.66 6.08
C GLU A 447 -16.05 23.20 5.68
N PHE A 448 -16.14 22.19 4.81
CA PHE A 448 -17.39 21.64 4.34
C PHE A 448 -18.23 21.06 5.49
N TRP A 449 -17.62 20.35 6.44
CA TRP A 449 -18.32 19.84 7.62
C TRP A 449 -18.80 20.94 8.57
N ILE A 450 -18.01 22.00 8.76
CA ILE A 450 -18.46 23.18 9.53
C ILE A 450 -19.67 23.82 8.85
N HIS A 451 -19.60 24.02 7.52
CA HIS A 451 -20.68 24.64 6.76
C HIS A 451 -21.96 23.80 6.82
N ALA A 452 -21.87 22.48 6.66
CA ALA A 452 -22.99 21.56 6.78
C ALA A 452 -23.66 21.64 8.16
N MET A 453 -22.87 21.70 9.24
CA MET A 453 -23.39 21.88 10.60
C MET A 453 -24.11 23.22 10.78
N ILE A 454 -23.60 24.30 10.17
CA ILE A 454 -24.22 25.63 10.20
C ILE A 454 -25.58 25.61 9.47
N LYS A 455 -25.68 24.86 8.38
CA LYS A 455 -26.93 24.63 7.63
C LYS A 455 -27.93 23.73 8.39
N GLY A 456 -27.53 23.18 9.54
CA GLY A 456 -28.41 22.43 10.43
C GLY A 456 -28.36 20.91 10.27
N TRP A 457 -27.59 20.41 9.29
CA TRP A 457 -27.44 18.98 9.01
C TRP A 457 -26.91 18.21 10.22
N LYS A 458 -27.47 17.02 10.45
CA LYS A 458 -27.00 16.12 11.51
C LYS A 458 -26.00 15.10 10.97
N PHE A 459 -25.13 14.66 11.87
CA PHE A 459 -24.05 13.72 11.61
C PHE A 459 -24.30 12.44 12.42
N HIS A 460 -24.02 11.29 11.82
CA HIS A 460 -24.14 9.99 12.48
C HIS A 460 -22.84 9.19 12.37
N HIS A 461 -22.41 8.61 13.50
CA HIS A 461 -21.20 7.79 13.57
C HIS A 461 -21.56 6.30 13.48
N LEU A 462 -20.96 5.61 12.52
CA LEU A 462 -20.92 4.14 12.50
C LEU A 462 -19.70 3.67 13.31
N PRO A 463 -19.89 2.85 14.37
CA PRO A 463 -18.78 2.43 15.22
C PRO A 463 -17.79 1.51 14.52
N ASP A 464 -18.23 0.79 13.49
CA ASP A 464 -17.43 -0.14 12.71
C ASP A 464 -16.28 0.56 11.96
N VAL A 465 -15.21 -0.19 11.70
CA VAL A 465 -14.08 0.24 10.89
C VAL A 465 -14.39 -0.04 9.43
N LEU A 466 -14.77 1.01 8.68
CA LEU A 466 -15.35 0.87 7.34
C LEU A 466 -14.50 1.47 6.20
N PHE A 467 -13.33 2.01 6.52
CA PHE A 467 -12.28 2.33 5.54
C PHE A 467 -10.89 2.32 6.17
N GLU A 468 -9.87 2.26 5.32
CA GLU A 468 -8.46 2.31 5.67
C GLU A 468 -7.81 3.59 5.12
N TYR A 469 -7.20 4.35 6.03
CA TYR A 469 -6.48 5.59 5.73
C TYR A 469 -4.97 5.33 5.67
N ARG A 470 -4.33 5.67 4.55
CA ARG A 470 -2.88 5.49 4.38
C ARG A 470 -2.09 6.69 4.87
N VAL A 471 -1.09 6.44 5.73
CA VAL A 471 -0.11 7.47 6.13
C VAL A 471 1.13 7.37 5.25
N ARG A 472 1.46 8.44 4.56
CA ARG A 472 2.71 8.64 3.82
C ARG A 472 3.46 9.85 4.35
N PRO A 473 4.76 10.00 4.05
CA PRO A 473 5.50 11.23 4.31
C PRO A 473 4.80 12.41 3.64
N GLY A 474 4.40 13.40 4.43
CA GLY A 474 3.63 14.55 3.95
C GLY A 474 2.11 14.39 4.03
N SER A 475 1.57 13.20 4.35
CA SER A 475 0.13 13.05 4.59
C SER A 475 -0.34 13.99 5.70
N MET A 476 -1.57 14.47 5.57
CA MET A 476 -2.23 15.39 6.50
C MET A 476 -2.67 14.73 7.82
N LEU A 477 -1.93 13.71 8.27
CA LEU A 477 -2.06 13.06 9.59
C LEU A 477 -1.10 13.64 10.65
N ARG A 478 -0.60 14.87 10.44
CA ARG A 478 -0.38 15.77 11.58
C ARG A 478 -1.71 15.78 12.31
N GLY A 479 -1.71 15.41 13.60
CA GLY A 479 -2.90 14.89 14.27
C GLY A 479 -4.14 15.76 14.04
N ALA A 480 -5.31 15.28 14.43
CA ALA A 480 -6.55 16.07 14.46
C ALA A 480 -6.47 17.39 15.28
N MET A 481 -5.27 17.85 15.64
CA MET A 481 -4.89 19.09 16.28
C MET A 481 -4.06 19.93 15.30
N HIS A 482 -4.55 21.13 14.98
CA HIS A 482 -3.84 22.17 14.24
C HIS A 482 -2.40 22.33 14.77
N ASP A 483 -1.40 22.15 13.90
CA ASP A 483 -0.01 22.45 14.24
C ASP A 483 0.14 23.94 14.58
N ASP A 484 -0.66 24.79 13.93
CA ASP A 484 -0.80 26.21 14.25
C ASP A 484 -2.25 26.69 14.07
N PRO A 485 -3.03 26.94 15.15
CA PRO A 485 -4.38 27.51 15.09
C PRO A 485 -4.42 28.98 14.62
N SER A 486 -3.30 29.50 14.12
CA SER A 486 -3.17 30.78 13.44
C SER A 486 -2.76 30.66 11.96
N SER A 487 -2.88 29.47 11.36
CA SER A 487 -2.71 29.31 9.92
C SER A 487 -3.68 30.20 9.14
N GLU A 488 -3.29 30.65 7.95
CA GLU A 488 -4.15 31.48 7.08
C GLU A 488 -5.45 30.76 6.73
N ARG A 489 -5.41 29.43 6.58
CA ARG A 489 -6.57 28.57 6.32
C ARG A 489 -7.57 28.61 7.46
N ASP A 490 -7.10 28.47 8.70
CA ASP A 490 -7.96 28.55 9.87
C ASP A 490 -8.62 29.93 9.95
N ARG A 491 -7.83 31.00 9.76
CA ARG A 491 -8.35 32.38 9.72
C ARG A 491 -9.41 32.57 8.64
N TYR A 492 -9.20 31.99 7.45
CA TYR A 492 -10.15 32.03 6.35
C TYR A 492 -11.48 31.38 6.74
N ILE A 493 -11.45 30.15 7.27
CA ILE A 493 -12.66 29.40 7.68
C ILE A 493 -13.44 30.17 8.75
N TYR A 494 -12.78 30.74 9.75
CA TYR A 494 -13.48 31.53 10.77
C TYR A 494 -14.04 32.83 10.24
N THR A 495 -13.34 33.48 9.30
CA THR A 495 -13.83 34.71 8.70
C THR A 495 -15.07 34.44 7.87
N LYS A 496 -15.03 33.38 7.05
CA LYS A 496 -16.16 32.90 6.24
C LYS A 496 -17.39 32.60 7.11
N HIS A 497 -17.19 31.91 8.24
CA HIS A 497 -18.28 31.45 9.11
C HIS A 497 -18.46 32.29 10.39
N ALA A 498 -17.95 33.52 10.42
CA ALA A 498 -17.81 34.31 11.64
C ALA A 498 -19.13 34.50 12.40
N ALA A 499 -20.21 34.81 11.68
CA ALA A 499 -21.53 35.04 12.27
C ALA A 499 -22.05 33.80 13.04
N ALA A 500 -21.91 32.62 12.43
CA ALA A 500 -22.39 31.36 13.00
C ALA A 500 -21.48 30.82 14.11
N LEU A 501 -20.18 31.08 14.03
CA LEU A 501 -19.19 30.62 15.01
C LEU A 501 -19.02 31.57 16.21
N ARG A 502 -19.52 32.81 16.13
CA ARG A 502 -19.44 33.83 17.18
C ARG A 502 -19.86 33.36 18.58
N PRO A 503 -20.95 32.57 18.76
CA PRO A 503 -21.33 32.08 20.10
C PRO A 503 -20.26 31.22 20.78
N TRP A 504 -19.41 30.58 19.98
CA TRP A 504 -18.38 29.66 20.45
C TRP A 504 -16.99 30.29 20.50
N LEU A 505 -16.71 31.23 19.60
CA LEU A 505 -15.40 31.88 19.48
C LEU A 505 -15.31 33.21 20.25
N GLY A 506 -16.43 33.77 20.68
CA GLY A 506 -16.51 35.07 21.37
C GLY A 506 -16.48 36.28 20.42
N PRO A 507 -16.67 37.51 20.93
CA PRO A 507 -16.50 38.72 20.13
C PRO A 507 -15.03 38.84 19.68
N GLY A 508 -14.80 39.06 18.39
CA GLY A 508 -13.45 39.40 17.90
C GLY A 508 -12.91 40.62 18.63
N PRO A 509 -11.62 40.65 19.00
CA PRO A 509 -11.08 41.88 19.55
C PRO A 509 -11.08 42.90 18.41
N GLY A 510 -11.58 44.11 18.69
CA GLY A 510 -11.28 45.25 17.83
C GLY A 510 -9.75 45.37 17.74
N GLY A 511 -9.19 45.11 16.56
CA GLY A 511 -7.75 45.13 16.31
C GLY A 511 -7.17 43.78 15.93
N HIS A 512 -6.80 43.66 14.65
CA HIS A 512 -5.82 42.80 13.94
C HIS A 512 -5.48 41.36 14.37
N ASP A 513 -5.99 40.81 15.46
CA ASP A 513 -5.64 39.47 15.93
C ASP A 513 -6.91 38.63 16.19
N PRO A 514 -7.16 37.52 15.46
CA PRO A 514 -8.41 36.78 15.62
C PRO A 514 -8.55 36.24 17.06
N PRO A 515 -9.76 36.29 17.67
CA PRO A 515 -10.05 35.77 19.02
C PRO A 515 -9.72 34.27 19.17
N HIS A 516 -9.59 33.61 18.03
CA HIS A 516 -9.39 32.19 17.81
C HIS A 516 -8.17 31.59 18.52
N ALA A 517 -6.98 32.18 18.39
CA ALA A 517 -5.74 31.52 18.80
C ALA A 517 -5.67 31.29 20.33
N ARG A 518 -6.16 32.22 21.15
CA ARG A 518 -6.15 32.09 22.62
C ARG A 518 -7.17 31.09 23.13
N LEU A 519 -8.41 31.13 22.62
CA LEU A 519 -9.46 30.21 23.03
C LEU A 519 -9.16 28.77 22.58
N VAL A 520 -8.68 28.59 21.35
CA VAL A 520 -8.25 27.27 20.86
C VAL A 520 -7.06 26.74 21.61
N ARG A 521 -6.04 27.55 21.90
CA ARG A 521 -4.93 27.12 22.78
C ARG A 521 -5.44 26.73 24.17
N ARG A 522 -6.42 27.45 24.74
CA ARG A 522 -7.01 27.16 26.06
C ARG A 522 -7.83 25.85 26.05
N LEU A 523 -8.71 25.66 25.08
CA LEU A 523 -9.50 24.45 24.91
C LEU A 523 -8.61 23.24 24.57
N ARG A 524 -7.57 23.43 23.75
CA ARG A 524 -6.53 22.44 23.46
C ARG A 524 -5.80 22.00 24.73
N ARG A 525 -5.30 22.95 25.54
CA ARG A 525 -4.67 22.64 26.84
C ARG A 525 -5.63 21.89 27.77
N ALA A 526 -6.88 22.34 27.88
CA ALA A 526 -7.89 21.69 28.72
C ALA A 526 -8.21 20.25 28.26
N TRP A 527 -8.28 20.02 26.95
CA TRP A 527 -8.50 18.69 26.37
C TRP A 527 -7.29 17.78 26.60
N ILE A 528 -6.06 18.24 26.31
CA ILE A 528 -4.83 17.49 26.57
C ILE A 528 -4.78 17.07 28.05
N LEU A 529 -4.96 18.02 28.98
CA LEU A 529 -4.94 17.72 30.42
C LEU A 529 -6.01 16.71 30.84
N ARG A 530 -7.22 16.76 30.25
CA ARG A 530 -8.30 15.78 30.52
C ARG A 530 -7.99 14.40 29.93
N THR A 531 -7.42 14.33 28.73
CA THR A 531 -7.08 13.08 28.05
C THR A 531 -5.91 12.38 28.75
N TYR A 532 -4.89 13.13 29.20
CA TYR A 532 -3.76 12.60 29.99
C TYR A 532 -4.21 12.11 31.37
N ARG A 533 -5.06 12.88 32.09
CA ARG A 533 -5.66 12.44 33.36
C ARG A 533 -6.49 11.16 33.22
N ARG A 534 -7.28 11.01 32.16
CA ARG A 534 -8.06 9.79 31.90
C ARG A 534 -7.21 8.56 31.59
N ARG A 535 -5.96 8.76 31.17
CA ARG A 535 -5.01 7.67 30.86
C ARG A 535 -4.02 7.41 31.99
N GLY A 536 -4.13 8.10 33.13
CA GLY A 536 -3.20 7.94 34.27
C GLY A 536 -1.78 8.45 34.02
N ILE A 537 -1.56 9.22 32.95
CA ILE A 537 -0.25 9.75 32.57
C ILE A 537 -0.17 11.19 33.10
N ARG A 538 0.80 11.49 33.99
CA ARG A 538 1.07 12.88 34.37
C ARG A 538 1.66 13.62 33.15
N PRO A 539 1.21 14.85 32.88
CA PRO A 539 1.53 15.59 31.66
C PRO A 539 3.02 15.82 31.45
#